data_AF-A0A950N0G4-F1
#
_entry.id   AF-A0A950N0G4-F1
#
_cell.length_a   1.000
_cell.length_b   1.000
_cell.length_c   1.000
_cell.angle_alpha   90.00
_cell.angle_beta   90.00
_cell.angle_gamma   90.00
#
_symmetry.space_group_name_H-M   'P 1'
#
loop_
_entity.id
_entity.type
_entity.pdbx_description
1 polymer ?
#
loop_
_entity_poly.entity_id
_entity_poly.type
_entity_poly.pdbx_seq_one_letter_code
_entity_poly.pdbx_strand_id
1 'polypeptide(L)'
;MIAELRGADEPEGEGGSLALLTILALVVGAISGAGVALFMLLLDEADQARDALIVLAHAQGPEGFGMLILGCAAVTAAAASMVRRISPQAVGSGIPQVEAILNGQLPQARFRIIPVKFVGGVLAIGSGLALGREGPSVHMAATLGHLVGKVFRRNWPDCRVLLAAGAGAGLATAFNAPIAGAIFVLEELVRRFELRIAIAALSASASAISVSRAILGDAPDFHLGALVAPGLAIRPLFFVLGAFAGVLAVVFNRALLQTMATMDRLPAEPRAALVGAAVGALAWVLPDLVGGGD
;
A
#
# COMPACT_ATOMS: atom_id res chain seq x y z
N MET A 1 -8.94 -20.57 -27.87
CA MET A 1 -9.40 -19.70 -26.75
C MET A 1 -8.27 -18.79 -26.22
N ILE A 2 -7.37 -18.30 -27.09
CA ILE A 2 -6.34 -17.29 -26.77
C ILE A 2 -6.37 -16.13 -27.80
N ALA A 3 -7.20 -16.24 -28.84
CA ALA A 3 -7.31 -15.25 -29.92
C ALA A 3 -8.41 -14.19 -29.71
N GLU A 4 -9.25 -14.32 -28.68
CA GLU A 4 -10.39 -13.39 -28.43
C GLU A 4 -10.11 -12.31 -27.37
N LEU A 5 -8.89 -12.27 -26.80
CA LEU A 5 -8.49 -11.22 -25.85
C LEU A 5 -7.83 -9.99 -26.49
N ARG A 6 -7.76 -9.93 -27.82
CA ARG A 6 -7.48 -8.68 -28.53
C ARG A 6 -8.77 -7.86 -28.62
N GLY A 7 -9.16 -7.29 -27.47
CA GLY A 7 -9.97 -6.08 -27.47
C GLY A 7 -9.26 -5.07 -28.36
N ALA A 8 -10.01 -4.50 -29.30
CA ALA A 8 -9.57 -3.59 -30.34
C ALA A 8 -8.42 -2.69 -29.91
N ASP A 9 -7.40 -2.57 -30.79
CA ASP A 9 -6.53 -1.40 -30.85
C ASP A 9 -7.44 -0.17 -30.94
N GLU A 10 -7.78 0.42 -29.79
CA GLU A 10 -8.17 1.82 -29.78
C GLU A 10 -6.93 2.59 -30.29
N PRO A 11 -7.08 3.43 -31.33
CA PRO A 11 -5.96 4.22 -31.81
C PRO A 11 -5.37 4.97 -30.61
N GLU A 12 -4.05 4.96 -30.45
CA GLU A 12 -3.32 5.77 -29.47
C GLU A 12 -3.59 7.25 -29.79
N GLY A 13 -4.74 7.76 -29.36
CA GLY A 13 -5.13 9.14 -29.58
C GLY A 13 -4.16 10.05 -28.84
N GLU A 14 -3.76 11.14 -29.49
CA GLU A 14 -2.98 12.21 -28.86
C GLU A 14 -3.62 12.55 -27.51
N GLY A 15 -2.82 12.42 -26.43
CA GLY A 15 -3.33 12.65 -25.10
C GLY A 15 -3.83 14.09 -24.95
N GLY A 16 -4.85 14.28 -24.10
CA GLY A 16 -5.48 15.58 -23.92
C GLY A 16 -4.51 16.64 -23.41
N SER A 17 -4.99 17.89 -23.44
CA SER A 17 -4.24 19.06 -22.96
C SER A 17 -3.58 18.80 -21.60
N LEU A 18 -2.27 19.03 -21.54
CA LEU A 18 -1.47 18.84 -20.33
C LEU A 18 -2.02 19.64 -19.15
N ALA A 19 -2.53 20.86 -19.39
CA ALA A 19 -3.14 21.68 -18.34
C ALA A 19 -4.37 21.02 -17.71
N LEU A 20 -5.24 20.43 -18.54
CA LEU A 20 -6.41 19.71 -18.05
C LEU A 20 -5.99 18.45 -17.28
N LEU A 21 -5.00 17.71 -17.80
CA LEU A 21 -4.48 16.52 -17.14
C LEU A 21 -3.90 16.84 -15.76
N THR A 22 -3.18 17.97 -15.64
CA THR A 22 -2.65 18.46 -14.35
C THR A 22 -3.78 18.82 -13.38
N ILE A 23 -4.84 19.49 -13.84
CA ILE A 23 -6.00 19.80 -12.97
C ILE A 23 -6.65 18.50 -12.48
N LEU A 24 -6.85 17.52 -13.36
CA LEU A 24 -7.39 16.23 -12.96
C LEU A 24 -6.45 15.49 -12.00
N ALA A 25 -5.13 15.58 -12.19
CA ALA A 25 -4.15 14.99 -11.29
C ALA A 25 -4.20 15.62 -9.89
N LEU A 26 -4.39 16.93 -9.78
CA LEU A 26 -4.63 17.61 -8.49
C LEU A 26 -5.90 17.06 -7.81
N VAL A 27 -6.99 16.88 -8.56
CA VAL A 27 -8.24 16.28 -8.02
C VAL A 27 -8.01 14.85 -7.55
N VAL A 28 -7.30 14.03 -8.35
CA VAL A 28 -6.92 12.66 -7.96
C VAL A 28 -6.09 12.67 -6.68
N GLY A 29 -5.12 13.58 -6.59
CA GLY A 29 -4.29 13.79 -5.41
C GLY A 29 -5.12 14.12 -4.18
N ALA A 30 -5.99 15.12 -4.25
CA ALA A 30 -6.85 15.52 -3.14
C ALA A 30 -7.75 14.38 -2.64
N ILE A 31 -8.42 13.67 -3.54
CA ILE A 31 -9.32 12.55 -3.17
C ILE A 31 -8.51 11.39 -2.58
N SER A 32 -7.36 11.07 -3.18
CA SER A 32 -6.48 9.99 -2.68
C SER A 32 -5.87 10.34 -1.32
N GLY A 33 -5.42 11.58 -1.14
CA GLY A 33 -4.86 12.07 0.12
C GLY A 33 -5.89 12.03 1.25
N ALA A 34 -7.14 12.46 1.00
CA ALA A 34 -8.22 12.33 1.97
C ALA A 34 -8.55 10.87 2.30
N GLY A 35 -8.66 10.01 1.28
CA GLY A 35 -8.97 8.59 1.46
C GLY A 35 -7.89 7.83 2.23
N VAL A 36 -6.62 8.08 1.90
CA VAL A 36 -5.47 7.45 2.59
C VAL A 36 -5.29 8.04 3.99
N ALA A 37 -5.51 9.34 4.20
CA ALA A 37 -5.48 9.93 5.54
C ALA A 37 -6.54 9.31 6.46
N LEU A 38 -7.77 9.12 5.96
CA LEU A 38 -8.81 8.44 6.72
C LEU A 38 -8.46 6.97 7.00
N PHE A 39 -7.81 6.30 6.04
CA PHE A 39 -7.31 4.94 6.24
C PHE A 39 -6.27 4.89 7.36
N MET A 40 -5.34 5.86 7.40
CA MET A 40 -4.34 5.98 8.46
C MET A 40 -4.94 6.24 9.84
N LEU A 41 -5.92 7.15 9.94
CA LEU A 41 -6.62 7.39 11.22
C LEU A 41 -7.26 6.12 11.77
N LEU A 42 -7.90 5.32 10.91
CA LEU A 42 -8.51 4.07 11.34
C LEU A 42 -7.50 2.97 11.64
N LEU A 43 -6.29 3.03 11.06
CA LEU A 43 -5.20 2.14 11.45
C LEU A 43 -4.68 2.48 12.84
N ASP A 44 -4.48 3.77 13.14
CA ASP A 44 -4.07 4.22 14.48
C ASP A 44 -5.09 3.82 15.55
N GLU A 45 -6.39 4.04 15.30
CA GLU A 45 -7.46 3.58 16.19
C GLU A 45 -7.47 2.04 16.34
N ALA A 46 -7.17 1.30 15.27
CA ALA A 46 -7.10 -0.16 15.34
C ALA A 46 -5.87 -0.65 16.12
N ASP A 47 -4.74 0.04 16.02
CA ASP A 47 -3.53 -0.23 16.80
C ASP A 47 -3.78 0.05 18.28
N GLN A 48 -4.37 1.20 18.63
CA GLN A 48 -4.76 1.52 20.00
C GLN A 48 -5.76 0.51 20.58
N ALA A 49 -6.74 0.07 19.77
CA ALA A 49 -7.69 -0.95 20.18
C ALA A 49 -7.02 -2.32 20.42
N ARG A 50 -6.04 -2.70 19.60
CA ARG A 50 -5.23 -3.91 19.79
C ARG A 50 -4.43 -3.81 21.09
N ASP A 51 -3.76 -2.70 21.35
CA ASP A 51 -2.93 -2.53 22.53
C ASP A 51 -3.78 -2.57 23.81
N ALA A 52 -4.96 -1.93 23.80
CA ALA A 52 -5.93 -2.05 24.87
C ALA A 52 -6.42 -3.49 25.07
N LEU A 53 -6.64 -4.24 23.98
CA LEU A 53 -7.03 -5.66 24.05
C LEU A 53 -5.91 -6.51 24.66
N ILE A 54 -4.65 -6.25 24.33
CA ILE A 54 -3.49 -6.96 24.92
C ILE A 54 -3.42 -6.70 26.43
N VAL A 55 -3.60 -5.45 26.87
CA VAL A 55 -3.62 -5.11 28.31
C VAL A 55 -4.79 -5.82 29.02
N LEU A 56 -5.99 -5.80 28.45
CA LEU A 56 -7.16 -6.48 29.00
C LEU A 56 -6.96 -7.99 29.07
N ALA A 57 -6.33 -8.59 28.05
CA ALA A 57 -6.03 -10.00 28.01
C ALA A 57 -5.09 -10.39 29.16
N HIS A 58 -4.03 -9.63 29.40
CA HIS A 58 -3.12 -9.88 30.51
C HIS A 58 -3.81 -9.79 31.87
N ALA A 59 -4.80 -8.90 32.03
CA ALA A 59 -5.59 -8.78 33.25
C ALA A 59 -6.47 -10.01 33.54
N GLN A 60 -6.82 -10.81 32.53
CA GLN A 60 -7.59 -12.05 32.68
C GLN A 60 -6.71 -13.28 32.97
N GLY A 61 -5.39 -13.11 33.05
CA GLY A 61 -4.45 -14.21 33.28
C GLY A 61 -4.41 -15.20 32.10
N PRO A 62 -4.28 -16.52 32.34
CA PRO A 62 -4.06 -17.50 31.27
C PRO A 62 -5.18 -17.57 30.21
N GLU A 63 -6.42 -17.21 30.56
CA GLU A 63 -7.54 -17.22 29.61
C GLU A 63 -7.42 -16.11 28.55
N GLY A 64 -6.77 -14.99 28.90
CA GLY A 64 -6.51 -13.89 27.98
C GLY A 64 -5.59 -14.27 26.82
N PHE A 65 -4.68 -15.23 27.02
CA PHE A 65 -3.85 -15.77 25.94
C PHE A 65 -4.70 -16.40 24.84
N GLY A 66 -5.71 -17.18 25.22
CA GLY A 66 -6.67 -17.77 24.29
C GLY A 66 -7.50 -16.71 23.57
N MET A 67 -7.90 -15.64 24.28
CA MET A 67 -8.64 -14.52 23.70
C MET A 67 -7.85 -13.81 22.59
N LEU A 68 -6.55 -13.52 22.80
CA LEU A 68 -5.72 -12.88 21.76
C LEU A 68 -5.53 -13.77 20.54
N ILE A 69 -5.20 -15.04 20.74
CA ILE A 69 -4.99 -16.00 19.64
C ILE A 69 -6.27 -16.12 18.80
N LEU A 70 -7.41 -16.37 19.44
CA LEU A 70 -8.68 -16.55 18.75
C LEU A 70 -9.18 -15.24 18.12
N GLY A 71 -8.99 -14.11 18.80
CA GLY A 71 -9.34 -12.79 18.30
C GLY A 71 -8.58 -12.43 17.03
N CYS A 72 -7.25 -12.48 17.06
CA CYS A 72 -6.41 -12.21 15.88
C CYS A 72 -6.68 -13.21 14.75
N ALA A 73 -6.87 -14.50 15.06
CA ALA A 73 -7.25 -15.50 14.05
C ALA A 73 -8.61 -15.19 13.40
N ALA A 74 -9.61 -14.80 14.18
CA ALA A 74 -10.93 -14.47 13.66
C ALA A 74 -10.92 -13.22 12.77
N VAL A 75 -10.24 -12.16 13.20
CA VAL A 75 -10.16 -10.89 12.46
C VAL A 75 -9.40 -11.07 11.13
N THR A 76 -8.27 -11.75 11.14
CA THR A 76 -7.49 -12.03 9.93
C THR A 76 -8.24 -12.96 8.97
N ALA A 77 -8.93 -13.98 9.46
CA ALA A 77 -9.79 -14.84 8.65
C ALA A 77 -10.97 -14.06 8.03
N ALA A 78 -11.56 -13.13 8.78
CA ALA A 78 -12.62 -12.26 8.27
C ALA A 78 -12.11 -11.33 7.16
N ALA A 79 -10.94 -10.73 7.33
CA ALA A 79 -10.29 -9.92 6.29
C ALA A 79 -10.03 -10.74 5.01
N ALA A 80 -9.47 -11.95 5.17
CA ALA A 80 -9.23 -12.86 4.05
C ALA A 80 -10.53 -13.31 3.35
N SER A 81 -11.57 -13.63 4.11
CA SER A 81 -12.90 -13.99 3.59
C SER A 81 -13.50 -12.85 2.78
N MET A 82 -13.41 -11.61 3.29
CA MET A 82 -13.91 -10.42 2.61
C MET A 82 -13.21 -10.20 1.27
N VAL A 83 -11.88 -10.28 1.25
CA VAL A 83 -11.10 -10.19 0.00
C VAL A 83 -11.50 -11.29 -0.96
N ARG A 84 -11.53 -12.55 -0.53
CA ARG A 84 -11.86 -13.70 -1.38
C ARG A 84 -13.27 -13.62 -1.98
N ARG A 85 -14.26 -13.22 -1.19
CA ARG A 85 -15.67 -13.24 -1.61
C ARG A 85 -16.10 -12.00 -2.38
N ILE A 86 -15.56 -10.82 -2.03
CA ILE A 86 -16.04 -9.54 -2.58
C ILE A 86 -15.12 -9.04 -3.70
N SER A 87 -13.80 -9.03 -3.49
CA SER A 87 -12.86 -8.51 -4.48
C SER A 87 -11.52 -9.25 -4.45
N PRO A 88 -11.39 -10.37 -5.20
CA PRO A 88 -10.13 -11.13 -5.27
C PRO A 88 -8.95 -10.31 -5.79
N GLN A 89 -9.19 -9.23 -6.53
CA GLN A 89 -8.16 -8.29 -6.99
C GLN A 89 -7.51 -7.51 -5.83
N ALA A 90 -8.10 -7.51 -4.63
CA ALA A 90 -7.58 -6.80 -3.46
C ALA A 90 -6.46 -7.56 -2.72
N VAL A 91 -6.11 -8.78 -3.13
CA VAL A 91 -5.11 -9.64 -2.48
C VAL A 91 -3.71 -9.00 -2.49
N GLY A 92 -3.01 -9.13 -1.36
CA GLY A 92 -1.61 -8.72 -1.21
C GLY A 92 -1.41 -7.21 -1.30
N SER A 93 -0.17 -6.81 -1.62
CA SER A 93 0.22 -5.39 -1.69
C SER A 93 -0.73 -4.59 -2.57
N GLY A 94 -0.89 -4.96 -3.84
CA GLY A 94 -1.62 -4.16 -4.82
C GLY A 94 -0.71 -3.45 -5.82
N ILE A 95 0.55 -3.22 -5.47
CA ILE A 95 1.55 -2.62 -6.37
C ILE A 95 1.75 -3.50 -7.63
N PRO A 96 1.98 -4.83 -7.53
CA PRO A 96 2.13 -5.66 -8.73
C PRO A 96 0.89 -5.66 -9.64
N GLN A 97 -0.31 -5.53 -9.05
CA GLN A 97 -1.54 -5.43 -9.81
C GLN A 97 -1.63 -4.10 -10.55
N VAL A 98 -1.26 -3.00 -9.91
CA VAL A 98 -1.21 -1.67 -10.55
C VAL A 98 -0.18 -1.65 -11.69
N GLU A 99 1.01 -2.21 -11.46
CA GLU A 99 2.05 -2.37 -12.51
C GLU A 99 1.52 -3.20 -13.69
N ALA A 100 0.89 -4.34 -13.42
CA ALA A 100 0.31 -5.19 -14.45
C ALA A 100 -0.81 -4.48 -15.24
N ILE A 101 -1.63 -3.63 -14.60
CA ILE A 101 -2.63 -2.80 -15.29
C ILE A 101 -1.96 -1.76 -16.19
N LEU A 102 -0.94 -1.07 -15.68
CA LEU A 102 -0.17 -0.06 -16.44
C LEU A 102 0.55 -0.68 -17.64
N ASN A 103 0.93 -1.96 -17.55
CA ASN A 103 1.57 -2.73 -18.62
C ASN A 103 0.57 -3.45 -19.53
N GLY A 104 -0.74 -3.26 -19.34
CA GLY A 104 -1.78 -3.90 -20.16
C GLY A 104 -1.91 -5.43 -19.96
N GLN A 105 -1.32 -5.97 -18.89
CA GLN A 105 -1.35 -7.40 -18.55
C GLN A 105 -2.60 -7.79 -17.75
N LEU A 106 -3.19 -6.83 -17.03
CA LEU A 106 -4.45 -7.00 -16.30
C LEU A 106 -5.47 -5.93 -16.70
N PRO A 107 -6.77 -6.26 -16.68
CA PRO A 107 -7.82 -5.25 -16.84
C PRO A 107 -7.85 -4.31 -15.64
N GLN A 108 -8.37 -3.10 -15.84
CA GLN A 108 -8.44 -2.11 -14.77
C GLN A 108 -9.27 -2.62 -13.58
N ALA A 109 -8.83 -2.26 -12.38
CA ALA A 109 -9.49 -2.70 -11.16
C ALA A 109 -10.89 -2.08 -11.03
N ARG A 110 -11.83 -2.85 -10.49
CA ARG A 110 -13.20 -2.38 -10.25
C ARG A 110 -13.22 -1.46 -9.02
N PHE A 111 -14.10 -0.44 -9.00
CA PHE A 111 -14.21 0.48 -7.86
C PHE A 111 -14.42 -0.23 -6.50
N ARG A 112 -15.06 -1.42 -6.52
CA ARG A 112 -15.29 -2.25 -5.34
C ARG A 112 -14.01 -2.69 -4.63
N ILE A 113 -12.84 -2.61 -5.26
CA ILE A 113 -11.59 -2.90 -4.56
C ILE A 113 -11.34 -1.90 -3.43
N ILE A 114 -11.78 -0.65 -3.57
CA ILE A 114 -11.45 0.44 -2.64
C ILE A 114 -11.99 0.11 -1.24
N PRO A 115 -13.30 -0.09 -1.04
CA PRO A 115 -13.82 -0.44 0.29
C PRO A 115 -13.27 -1.77 0.81
N VAL A 116 -12.99 -2.75 -0.06
CA VAL A 116 -12.43 -4.05 0.36
C VAL A 116 -10.99 -3.93 0.84
N LYS A 117 -10.13 -3.17 0.14
CA LYS A 117 -8.76 -2.91 0.56
C LYS A 117 -8.70 -2.01 1.78
N PHE A 118 -9.60 -1.04 1.87
CA PHE A 118 -9.72 -0.15 3.00
C PHE A 118 -10.06 -0.93 4.28
N VAL A 119 -11.24 -1.58 4.32
CA VAL A 119 -11.68 -2.32 5.51
C VAL A 119 -10.78 -3.53 5.74
N GLY A 120 -10.36 -4.23 4.68
CA GLY A 120 -9.54 -5.42 4.80
C GLY A 120 -8.14 -5.11 5.28
N GLY A 121 -7.59 -3.96 4.86
CA GLY A 121 -6.34 -3.41 5.36
C GLY A 121 -6.42 -3.06 6.83
N VAL A 122 -7.49 -2.35 7.27
CA VAL A 122 -7.69 -2.00 8.69
C VAL A 122 -7.76 -3.26 9.55
N LEU A 123 -8.55 -4.25 9.14
CA LEU A 123 -8.66 -5.51 9.89
C LEU A 123 -7.34 -6.28 9.90
N ALA A 124 -6.65 -6.38 8.76
CA ALA A 124 -5.41 -7.15 8.65
C ALA A 124 -4.26 -6.49 9.44
N ILE A 125 -3.96 -5.22 9.17
CA ILE A 125 -2.88 -4.48 9.83
C ILE A 125 -3.21 -4.27 11.31
N GLY A 126 -4.43 -3.81 11.62
CA GLY A 126 -4.87 -3.56 12.99
C GLY A 126 -4.90 -4.81 13.88
N SER A 127 -5.06 -6.01 13.31
CA SER A 127 -4.92 -7.27 14.05
C SER A 127 -3.48 -7.61 14.47
N GLY A 128 -2.49 -6.79 14.06
CA GLY A 128 -1.08 -6.94 14.39
C GLY A 128 -0.25 -7.66 13.31
N LEU A 129 -0.80 -7.92 12.11
CA LEU A 129 -0.02 -8.51 11.04
C LEU A 129 1.13 -7.57 10.63
N ALA A 130 2.32 -8.13 10.43
CA ALA A 130 3.50 -7.41 9.93
C ALA A 130 3.31 -7.01 8.45
N LEU A 131 2.51 -5.98 8.22
CA LEU A 131 2.08 -5.47 6.92
C LEU A 131 2.12 -3.94 6.92
N GLY A 132 2.53 -3.36 5.79
CA GLY A 132 2.51 -1.92 5.58
C GLY A 132 1.21 -1.40 4.96
N ARG A 133 0.87 -0.14 5.26
CA ARG A 133 -0.24 0.61 4.67
C ARG A 133 -0.01 1.05 3.22
N GLU A 134 1.23 0.97 2.74
CA GLU A 134 1.66 1.43 1.42
C GLU A 134 0.90 0.75 0.27
N GLY A 135 0.91 -0.58 0.24
CA GLY A 135 0.28 -1.36 -0.83
C GLY A 135 -1.22 -1.04 -0.98
N PRO A 136 -2.01 -1.12 0.11
CA PRO A 136 -3.40 -0.68 0.10
C PRO A 136 -3.59 0.74 -0.43
N SER A 137 -2.78 1.69 0.06
CA SER A 137 -2.86 3.11 -0.32
C SER A 137 -2.61 3.31 -1.80
N VAL A 138 -1.56 2.71 -2.34
CA VAL A 138 -1.21 2.75 -3.77
C VAL A 138 -2.34 2.19 -4.64
N HIS A 139 -2.86 1.02 -4.31
CA HIS A 139 -3.85 0.36 -5.17
C HIS A 139 -5.23 1.05 -5.11
N MET A 140 -5.64 1.53 -3.93
CA MET A 140 -6.86 2.34 -3.79
C MET A 140 -6.73 3.64 -4.59
N ALA A 141 -5.63 4.38 -4.41
CA ALA A 141 -5.40 5.66 -5.07
C ALA A 141 -5.24 5.52 -6.59
N ALA A 142 -4.59 4.46 -7.08
CA ALA A 142 -4.53 4.14 -8.51
C ALA A 142 -5.94 3.95 -9.10
N THR A 143 -6.81 3.23 -8.38
CA THR A 143 -8.19 2.98 -8.81
C THR A 143 -9.03 4.26 -8.81
N LEU A 144 -8.82 5.13 -7.81
CA LEU A 144 -9.42 6.47 -7.77
C LEU A 144 -8.95 7.32 -8.96
N GLY A 145 -7.66 7.30 -9.27
CA GLY A 145 -7.06 7.98 -10.42
C GLY A 145 -7.71 7.54 -11.74
N HIS A 146 -7.84 6.24 -11.93
CA HIS A 146 -8.54 5.69 -13.09
C HIS A 146 -10.02 6.11 -13.16
N LEU A 147 -10.73 6.07 -12.02
CA LEU A 147 -12.13 6.44 -11.94
C LEU A 147 -12.36 7.92 -12.29
N VAL A 148 -11.52 8.82 -11.79
CA VAL A 148 -11.56 10.25 -12.17
C VAL A 148 -11.37 10.39 -13.68
N GLY A 149 -10.38 9.71 -14.27
CA GLY A 149 -10.20 9.70 -15.73
C GLY A 149 -11.46 9.29 -16.49
N LYS A 150 -12.13 8.21 -16.06
CA LYS A 150 -13.38 7.74 -16.68
C LYS A 150 -14.55 8.71 -16.50
N VAL A 151 -14.73 9.28 -15.31
CA VAL A 151 -15.81 10.25 -15.02
C VAL A 151 -15.69 11.48 -15.91
N PHE A 152 -14.46 11.96 -16.12
CA PHE A 152 -14.18 13.08 -17.02
C PHE A 152 -14.03 12.65 -18.50
N ARG A 153 -14.43 11.42 -18.84
CA ARG A 153 -14.44 10.87 -20.21
C ARG A 153 -13.09 11.02 -20.93
N ARG A 154 -11.99 10.79 -20.22
CA ARG A 154 -10.65 10.77 -20.80
C ARG A 154 -10.41 9.45 -21.54
N ASN A 155 -9.56 9.49 -22.56
CA ASN A 155 -9.10 8.29 -23.27
C ASN A 155 -8.12 7.48 -22.39
N TRP A 156 -7.76 6.27 -22.84
CA TRP A 156 -6.86 5.41 -22.08
C TRP A 156 -5.49 6.03 -21.79
N PRO A 157 -4.80 6.71 -22.73
CA PRO A 157 -3.53 7.40 -22.44
C PRO A 157 -3.60 8.34 -21.24
N ASP A 158 -4.60 9.22 -21.18
CA ASP A 158 -4.79 10.15 -20.06
C ASP A 158 -5.23 9.41 -18.77
N CYS A 159 -6.10 8.41 -18.88
CA CYS A 159 -6.49 7.57 -17.75
C CYS A 159 -5.30 6.80 -17.15
N ARG A 160 -4.37 6.35 -17.99
CA ARG A 160 -3.13 5.65 -17.58
C ARG A 160 -2.23 6.59 -16.79
N VAL A 161 -2.09 7.85 -17.24
CA VAL A 161 -1.34 8.88 -16.49
C VAL A 161 -2.01 9.17 -15.14
N LEU A 162 -3.34 9.33 -15.10
CA LEU A 162 -4.06 9.59 -13.85
C LEU A 162 -4.03 8.39 -12.87
N LEU A 163 -4.08 7.16 -13.39
CA LEU A 163 -3.92 5.93 -12.61
C LEU A 163 -2.53 5.88 -11.97
N ALA A 164 -1.48 6.13 -12.75
CA ALA A 164 -0.10 6.18 -12.26
C ALA A 164 0.11 7.33 -11.24
N ALA A 165 -0.40 8.52 -11.54
CA ALA A 165 -0.34 9.66 -10.64
C ALA A 165 -1.09 9.41 -9.31
N GLY A 166 -2.24 8.73 -9.37
CA GLY A 166 -2.98 8.28 -8.20
C GLY A 166 -2.17 7.30 -7.35
N ALA A 167 -1.53 6.31 -7.97
CA ALA A 167 -0.62 5.40 -7.26
C ALA A 167 0.49 6.15 -6.50
N GLY A 168 1.14 7.11 -7.17
CA GLY A 168 2.15 7.98 -6.54
C GLY A 168 1.60 8.83 -5.40
N ALA A 169 0.41 9.41 -5.57
CA ALA A 169 -0.28 10.16 -4.51
C ALA A 169 -0.58 9.29 -3.28
N GLY A 170 -1.04 8.05 -3.49
CA GLY A 170 -1.28 7.10 -2.40
C GLY A 170 0.00 6.77 -1.63
N LEU A 171 1.12 6.54 -2.33
CA LEU A 171 2.42 6.30 -1.70
C LEU A 171 2.93 7.55 -0.97
N ALA A 172 2.80 8.72 -1.59
CA ALA A 172 3.20 9.99 -1.00
C ALA A 172 2.49 10.20 0.34
N THR A 173 1.16 10.06 0.37
CA THR A 173 0.40 10.17 1.62
C THR A 173 0.78 9.10 2.64
N ALA A 174 1.01 7.85 2.19
CA ALA A 174 1.43 6.75 3.06
C ALA A 174 2.84 6.92 3.67
N PHE A 175 3.61 7.93 3.28
CA PHE A 175 4.94 8.20 3.86
C PHE A 175 5.19 9.66 4.19
N ASN A 176 4.15 10.49 4.09
CA ASN A 176 4.29 11.95 4.18
C ASN A 176 5.41 12.51 3.25
N ALA A 177 5.62 11.89 2.07
CA ALA A 177 6.78 12.09 1.20
C ALA A 177 6.39 12.38 -0.28
N PRO A 178 6.14 13.64 -0.67
CA PRO A 178 5.61 13.99 -1.99
C PRO A 178 6.56 13.62 -3.15
N ILE A 179 7.87 13.84 -2.97
CA ILE A 179 8.87 13.56 -4.01
C ILE A 179 9.03 12.06 -4.21
N ALA A 180 9.03 11.28 -3.12
CA ALA A 180 9.15 9.82 -3.18
C ALA A 180 8.00 9.19 -3.97
N GLY A 181 6.76 9.65 -3.76
CA GLY A 181 5.60 9.18 -4.52
C GLY A 181 5.73 9.42 -6.03
N ALA A 182 6.24 10.58 -6.45
CA ALA A 182 6.46 10.87 -7.86
C ALA A 182 7.62 10.06 -8.47
N ILE A 183 8.73 9.91 -7.74
CA ILE A 183 9.87 9.09 -8.18
C ILE A 183 9.45 7.63 -8.33
N PHE A 184 8.71 7.08 -7.37
CA PHE A 184 8.16 5.73 -7.44
C PHE A 184 7.35 5.48 -8.72
N VAL A 185 6.54 6.45 -9.14
CA VAL A 185 5.79 6.34 -10.40
C VAL A 185 6.72 6.22 -11.61
N LEU A 186 7.76 7.05 -11.66
CA LEU A 186 8.66 7.13 -12.82
C LEU A 186 9.63 5.95 -12.87
N GLU A 187 10.18 5.56 -11.73
CA GLU A 187 11.22 4.53 -11.63
C GLU A 187 10.66 3.12 -11.54
N GLU A 188 9.61 2.89 -10.73
CA GLU A 188 9.10 1.53 -10.49
C GLU A 188 7.88 1.20 -11.35
N LEU A 189 6.85 2.05 -11.35
CA LEU A 189 5.57 1.71 -12.00
C LEU A 189 5.61 1.82 -13.52
N VAL A 190 6.17 2.91 -14.05
CA VAL A 190 6.19 3.19 -15.49
C VAL A 190 7.54 2.83 -16.11
N ARG A 191 8.63 2.90 -15.33
CA ARG A 191 10.02 2.65 -15.76
C ARG A 191 10.44 3.49 -16.97
N ARG A 192 9.86 4.69 -17.10
CA ARG A 192 10.13 5.66 -18.16
C ARG A 192 9.96 7.07 -17.63
N PHE A 193 10.88 7.95 -18.00
CA PHE A 193 10.81 9.37 -17.69
C PHE A 193 10.05 10.11 -18.80
N GLU A 194 8.74 10.23 -18.62
CA GLU A 194 7.87 11.03 -19.50
C GLU A 194 7.41 12.28 -18.75
N LEU A 195 7.61 13.46 -19.34
CA LEU A 195 7.29 14.74 -18.72
C LEU A 195 5.81 14.85 -18.31
N ARG A 196 4.90 14.31 -19.12
CA ARG A 196 3.46 14.31 -18.84
C ARG A 196 3.13 13.54 -17.55
N ILE A 197 3.75 12.37 -17.37
CA ILE A 197 3.57 11.53 -16.18
C ILE A 197 4.23 12.18 -14.97
N ALA A 198 5.44 12.72 -15.13
CA ALA A 198 6.16 13.40 -14.05
C ALA A 198 5.35 14.59 -13.49
N ILE A 199 4.82 15.46 -14.36
CA ILE A 199 4.01 16.60 -13.95
C ILE A 199 2.73 16.14 -13.24
N ALA A 200 2.03 15.15 -13.80
CA ALA A 200 0.81 14.63 -13.17
C ALA A 200 1.10 13.97 -11.82
N ALA A 201 2.14 13.14 -11.71
CA ALA A 201 2.52 12.46 -10.48
C ALA A 201 2.97 13.44 -9.38
N LEU A 202 3.78 14.45 -9.73
CA LEU A 202 4.17 15.52 -8.80
C LEU A 202 2.96 16.34 -8.34
N SER A 203 2.06 16.70 -9.26
CA SER A 203 0.86 17.47 -8.93
C SER A 203 -0.09 16.69 -8.02
N ALA A 204 -0.35 15.42 -8.35
CA ALA A 204 -1.17 14.54 -7.53
C ALA A 204 -0.54 14.32 -6.15
N SER A 205 0.76 14.05 -6.07
CA SER A 205 1.47 13.85 -4.80
C SER A 205 1.47 15.12 -3.93
N ALA A 206 1.71 16.29 -4.53
CA ALA A 206 1.66 17.57 -3.82
C ALA A 206 0.26 17.84 -3.26
N SER A 207 -0.79 17.65 -4.07
CA SER A 207 -2.16 17.85 -3.61
C SER A 207 -2.58 16.83 -2.55
N ALA A 208 -2.13 15.57 -2.67
CA ALA A 208 -2.42 14.53 -1.72
C ALA A 208 -1.81 14.82 -0.35
N ILE A 209 -0.54 15.26 -0.32
CA ILE A 209 0.16 15.68 0.90
C ILE A 209 -0.49 16.91 1.53
N SER A 210 -0.84 17.92 0.75
CA SER A 210 -1.51 19.12 1.29
C SER A 210 -2.82 18.76 1.98
N VAL A 211 -3.63 17.87 1.37
CA VAL A 211 -4.89 17.42 1.97
C VAL A 211 -4.65 16.49 3.16
N SER A 212 -3.72 15.56 3.07
CA SER A 212 -3.46 14.63 4.18
C SER A 212 -2.88 15.34 5.39
N ARG A 213 -1.99 16.32 5.21
CA ARG A 213 -1.45 17.14 6.31
C ARG A 213 -2.49 18.04 6.95
N ALA A 214 -3.50 18.49 6.19
CA ALA A 214 -4.62 19.21 6.77
C ALA A 214 -5.49 18.31 7.69
N ILE A 215 -5.48 16.99 7.48
CA ILE A 215 -6.25 16.01 8.26
C ILE A 215 -5.41 15.44 9.42
N LEU A 216 -4.18 15.02 9.15
CA LEU A 216 -3.31 14.29 10.07
C LEU A 216 -2.32 15.19 10.83
N GLY A 217 -2.11 16.42 10.36
CA GLY A 217 -1.03 17.28 10.80
C GLY A 217 0.25 17.14 9.95
N ASP A 218 1.22 18.01 10.21
CA ASP A 218 2.51 18.06 9.51
C ASP A 218 3.68 17.69 10.43
N ALA A 219 3.56 16.55 11.10
CA ALA A 219 4.66 15.97 11.87
C ALA A 219 5.43 14.98 10.98
N PRO A 220 6.78 14.95 11.05
CA PRO A 220 7.54 13.88 10.46
C PRO A 220 7.34 12.59 11.27
N ASP A 221 7.26 11.45 10.57
CA ASP A 221 7.13 10.14 11.23
C ASP A 221 8.36 9.82 12.11
N PHE A 222 9.55 10.31 11.72
CA PHE A 222 10.79 10.14 12.48
C PHE A 222 11.51 11.46 12.77
N HIS A 223 11.78 11.72 14.05
CA HIS A 223 12.59 12.86 14.50
C HIS A 223 14.07 12.46 14.63
N LEU A 224 14.86 12.77 13.61
CA LEU A 224 16.32 12.61 13.66
C LEU A 224 16.97 13.90 14.15
N GLY A 225 17.84 13.78 15.15
CA GLY A 225 18.72 14.88 15.57
C GLY A 225 19.75 15.25 14.50
N ALA A 226 20.44 16.38 14.67
CA ALA A 226 21.50 16.78 13.76
C ALA A 226 22.62 15.73 13.71
N LEU A 227 22.74 15.03 12.59
CA LEU A 227 23.81 14.05 12.37
C LEU A 227 25.08 14.76 11.87
N VAL A 228 26.22 14.43 12.48
CA VAL A 228 27.52 14.93 12.00
C VAL A 228 27.89 14.20 10.72
N ALA A 229 28.23 14.95 9.67
CA ALA A 229 28.64 14.37 8.40
C ALA A 229 29.86 13.44 8.62
N PRO A 230 29.79 12.15 8.21
CA PRO A 230 30.86 11.21 8.45
C PRO A 230 32.13 11.65 7.70
N GLY A 231 33.27 11.58 8.40
CA GLY A 231 34.58 11.83 7.79
C GLY A 231 34.87 10.86 6.64
N LEU A 232 35.77 11.24 5.73
CA LEU A 232 36.10 10.44 4.53
C LEU A 232 36.51 8.99 4.87
N ALA A 233 37.12 8.76 6.03
CA ALA A 233 37.56 7.43 6.46
C ALA A 233 36.40 6.43 6.71
N ILE A 234 35.21 6.91 7.07
CA ILE A 234 34.04 6.06 7.37
C ILE A 234 33.23 5.77 6.10
N ARG A 235 33.34 6.60 5.05
CA ARG A 235 32.55 6.47 3.81
C ARG A 235 32.66 5.10 3.13
N PRO A 236 33.85 4.44 3.07
CA PRO A 236 33.95 3.08 2.54
C PRO A 236 33.01 2.07 3.24
N LEU A 237 32.71 2.26 4.53
CA LEU A 237 31.82 1.38 5.29
C LEU A 237 30.39 1.40 4.75
N PHE A 238 29.92 2.49 4.12
CA PHE A 238 28.60 2.52 3.49
C PHE A 238 28.50 1.60 2.27
N PHE A 239 29.60 1.38 1.54
CA PHE A 239 29.61 0.40 0.45
C PHE A 239 29.56 -1.03 1.00
N VAL A 240 30.24 -1.29 2.11
CA VAL A 240 30.18 -2.59 2.81
C VAL A 240 28.77 -2.84 3.33
N LEU A 241 28.15 -1.82 3.95
CA LEU A 241 26.77 -1.89 4.41
C LEU A 241 25.80 -2.13 3.24
N GLY A 242 25.97 -1.43 2.12
CA GLY A 242 25.15 -1.63 0.92
C GLY A 242 25.30 -3.03 0.33
N ALA A 243 26.52 -3.57 0.26
CA ALA A 243 26.76 -4.94 -0.18
C ALA A 243 26.11 -5.96 0.77
N PHE A 244 26.24 -5.75 2.07
CA PHE A 244 25.60 -6.59 3.09
C PHE A 244 24.06 -6.55 3.01
N ALA A 245 23.49 -5.36 2.90
CA ALA A 245 22.05 -5.17 2.70
C ALA A 245 21.57 -5.85 1.41
N GLY A 246 22.35 -5.78 0.33
CA GLY A 246 22.06 -6.48 -0.93
C GLY A 246 22.02 -8.00 -0.77
N VAL A 247 22.96 -8.59 -0.01
CA VAL A 247 22.93 -10.03 0.30
C VAL A 247 21.70 -10.40 1.13
N LEU A 248 21.39 -9.62 2.17
CA LEU A 248 20.20 -9.84 2.99
C LEU A 248 18.91 -9.74 2.18
N ALA A 249 18.82 -8.79 1.24
CA ALA A 249 17.66 -8.64 0.36
C ALA A 249 17.43 -9.89 -0.51
N VAL A 250 18.50 -10.51 -1.03
CA VAL A 250 18.40 -11.77 -1.79
C VAL A 250 17.88 -12.91 -0.91
N VAL A 251 18.38 -13.03 0.32
CA VAL A 251 17.92 -14.05 1.27
C VAL A 251 16.46 -13.83 1.64
N PHE A 252 16.08 -12.59 1.96
CA PHE A 252 14.71 -12.20 2.29
C PHE A 252 13.74 -12.52 1.15
N ASN A 253 14.06 -12.13 -0.09
CA ASN A 253 13.20 -12.39 -1.25
C ASN A 253 13.02 -13.89 -1.51
N ARG A 254 14.09 -14.70 -1.36
CA ARG A 254 13.98 -16.16 -1.50
C ARG A 254 13.10 -16.76 -0.41
N ALA A 255 13.29 -16.37 0.84
CA ALA A 255 12.50 -16.84 1.96
C ALA A 255 11.02 -16.45 1.82
N LEU A 256 10.74 -15.22 1.38
CA LEU A 256 9.39 -14.73 1.12
C LEU A 256 8.69 -15.58 0.06
N LEU A 257 9.32 -15.77 -1.12
CA LEU A 257 8.74 -16.55 -2.21
C LEU A 257 8.53 -18.02 -1.85
N GLN A 258 9.47 -18.63 -1.13
CA GLN A 258 9.34 -20.01 -0.65
C GLN A 258 8.20 -20.16 0.38
N THR A 259 8.08 -19.19 1.29
CA THR A 259 7.01 -19.17 2.30
C THR A 259 5.66 -19.00 1.63
N MET A 260 5.54 -18.07 0.67
CA MET A 260 4.33 -17.91 -0.13
C MET A 260 3.94 -19.21 -0.85
N ALA A 261 4.88 -19.83 -1.58
CA ALA A 261 4.62 -21.09 -2.29
C ALA A 261 4.21 -22.25 -1.36
N THR A 262 4.71 -22.26 -0.12
CA THR A 262 4.34 -23.26 0.88
C THR A 262 2.95 -22.98 1.46
N MET A 263 2.67 -21.72 1.79
CA MET A 263 1.42 -21.30 2.41
C MET A 263 0.25 -21.22 1.42
N ASP A 264 0.50 -21.02 0.13
CA ASP A 264 -0.52 -21.07 -0.93
C ASP A 264 -1.18 -22.45 -1.08
N ARG A 265 -0.62 -23.50 -0.46
CA ARG A 265 -1.25 -24.83 -0.37
C ARG A 265 -2.47 -24.85 0.55
N LEU A 266 -2.56 -23.90 1.48
CA LEU A 266 -3.69 -23.76 2.39
C LEU A 266 -4.74 -22.82 1.80
N PRO A 267 -6.05 -23.05 2.04
CA PRO A 267 -7.07 -22.10 1.65
C PRO A 267 -6.88 -20.75 2.37
N ALA A 268 -7.39 -19.68 1.78
CA ALA A 268 -7.11 -18.31 2.21
C ALA A 268 -7.50 -18.03 3.68
N GLU A 269 -8.69 -18.43 4.12
CA GLU A 269 -9.15 -18.17 5.49
C GLU A 269 -8.42 -19.00 6.55
N PRO A 270 -8.25 -20.33 6.43
CA PRO A 270 -7.43 -21.10 7.37
C PRO A 270 -5.99 -20.62 7.45
N ARG A 271 -5.39 -20.24 6.31
CA ARG A 271 -4.06 -19.65 6.28
C ARG A 271 -4.01 -18.35 7.06
N ALA A 272 -4.96 -17.43 6.80
CA ALA A 272 -5.01 -16.16 7.50
C ALA A 272 -5.22 -16.36 9.00
N ALA A 273 -6.14 -17.25 9.39
CA ALA A 273 -6.40 -17.61 10.79
C ALA A 273 -5.14 -18.15 11.49
N LEU A 274 -4.36 -19.00 10.82
CA LEU A 274 -3.11 -19.55 11.36
C LEU A 274 -2.07 -18.45 11.61
N VAL A 275 -1.90 -17.55 10.63
CA VAL A 275 -0.96 -16.40 10.77
C VAL A 275 -1.46 -15.46 11.86
N GLY A 276 -2.75 -15.15 11.90
CA GLY A 276 -3.35 -14.32 12.95
C GLY A 276 -3.21 -14.94 14.34
N ALA A 277 -3.39 -16.25 14.48
CA ALA A 277 -3.15 -16.96 15.74
C ALA A 277 -1.68 -16.84 16.19
N ALA A 278 -0.73 -16.98 15.26
CA ALA A 278 0.69 -16.81 15.55
C ALA A 278 1.01 -15.37 15.98
N VAL A 279 0.40 -14.38 15.34
CA VAL A 279 0.52 -12.96 15.73
C VAL A 279 -0.10 -12.72 17.10
N GLY A 280 -1.27 -13.27 17.41
CA GLY A 280 -1.88 -13.16 18.74
C GLY A 280 -1.01 -13.78 19.84
N ALA A 281 -0.36 -14.90 19.55
CA ALA A 281 0.61 -15.52 20.46
C ALA A 281 1.87 -14.65 20.63
N LEU A 282 2.35 -14.03 19.55
CA LEU A 282 3.50 -13.12 19.61
C LEU A 282 3.16 -11.85 20.39
N ALA A 283 1.98 -11.26 20.16
CA ALA A 283 1.49 -10.07 20.84
C ALA A 283 1.39 -10.26 22.37
N TRP A 284 1.13 -11.50 22.83
CA TRP A 284 1.15 -11.83 24.25
C TRP A 284 2.55 -11.75 24.86
N VAL A 285 3.58 -12.21 24.14
CA VAL A 285 4.96 -12.31 24.69
C VAL A 285 5.77 -11.05 24.42
N LEU A 286 5.63 -10.49 23.21
CA LEU A 286 6.40 -9.37 22.67
C LEU A 286 5.45 -8.43 21.91
N PRO A 287 4.65 -7.63 22.63
CA PRO A 287 3.68 -6.71 22.01
C PRO A 287 4.34 -5.70 21.08
N ASP A 288 5.57 -5.26 21.38
CA ASP A 288 6.30 -4.29 20.55
C ASP A 288 6.77 -4.86 19.19
N LEU A 289 6.62 -6.17 18.95
CA LEU A 289 7.01 -6.83 17.69
C LEU A 289 5.84 -7.09 16.73
N VAL A 290 4.61 -6.72 17.10
CA VAL A 290 3.43 -6.85 16.22
C VAL A 290 3.02 -5.50 15.64
N GLY A 291 2.37 -5.52 14.47
CA GLY A 291 1.94 -4.31 13.77
C GLY A 291 2.86 -3.88 12.62
N GLY A 292 2.70 -2.63 12.18
CA GLY A 292 3.33 -2.08 10.97
C GLY A 292 4.83 -1.80 11.07
N GLY A 293 5.36 -1.66 12.29
CA GLY A 293 6.77 -1.35 12.55
C GLY A 293 7.15 0.14 12.45
N ASP A 294 6.16 1.02 12.35
CA ASP A 294 6.29 2.47 12.48
C ASP A 294 6.52 2.89 13.94
#